data_AF-A0A520G3E6-F1
#
_entry.id   AF-A0A520G3E6-F1
#
_cell.length_a   1.000
_cell.length_b   1.000
_cell.length_c   1.000
_cell.angle_alpha   90.00
_cell.angle_beta   90.00
_cell.angle_gamma   90.00
#
_symmetry.space_group_name_H-M   'P 1'
#
loop_
_entity.id
_entity.type
_entity.pdbx_description
1 polymer ?
#
loop_
_entity_poly.entity_id
_entity_poly.type
_entity_poly.pdbx_seq_one_letter_code
_entity_poly.pdbx_strand_id
1 'polypeptide(L)'
;MSFTSPEFWIALLQIIGVNIVLSGDNAVVIALAARGLPIEQQKRAIVWGSGAAVVMRIGLTIIAVELLRLPYLKLIGAALLLWIAIQLLIPEDEGDGHGGGGTSLAAAIKTILLADLVMSLDNVIAVAAAAKGNTVLLVVGLAISIPLVVFASRLLLTLMDRFPIIITLGAALLGWVAGDMAVTDPIDKPWVDLNAAFLHWGAPAACAIAVVVVGKWLAARKAPPMPEAARVPAVRAADSPVLQRVLLAADGSEGASHAAQWVVGLRGDLREGAKLDVHLLNVQRPVSGDVSRFVATGTLEDYHRERSEMALAPTRALLDAAGLNYKNHHRVGDPGAVIAEVAQAEACDMIVMGARGIGTHTGALLGSVARSTTEHSAVPVTLVK
;
A
#
# COMPACT_ATOMS: atom_id res chain seq x y z
N MET A 1 -21.44 -34.03 -20.62
CA MET A 1 -20.17 -34.13 -21.39
C MET A 1 -19.21 -34.99 -20.61
N SER A 2 -18.51 -35.93 -21.26
CA SER A 2 -17.44 -36.72 -20.62
C SER A 2 -16.16 -35.89 -20.52
N PHE A 3 -15.36 -36.08 -19.45
CA PHE A 3 -14.06 -35.41 -19.24
C PHE A 3 -13.03 -35.70 -20.35
N THR A 4 -13.26 -36.74 -21.14
CA THR A 4 -12.41 -37.13 -22.27
C THR A 4 -12.80 -36.47 -23.60
N SER A 5 -13.92 -35.73 -23.63
CA SER A 5 -14.39 -35.10 -24.87
C SER A 5 -13.62 -33.80 -25.18
N PRO A 6 -13.17 -33.57 -26.43
CA PRO A 6 -12.56 -32.30 -26.83
C PRO A 6 -13.47 -31.09 -26.59
N GLU A 7 -14.78 -31.29 -26.72
CA GLU A 7 -15.82 -30.28 -26.48
C GLU A 7 -15.79 -29.75 -25.04
N PHE A 8 -15.53 -30.62 -24.05
CA PHE A 8 -15.40 -30.22 -22.65
C PHE A 8 -14.20 -29.29 -22.45
N TRP A 9 -13.04 -29.62 -23.02
CA TRP A 9 -11.83 -28.83 -22.89
C TRP A 9 -11.90 -27.50 -23.63
N ILE A 10 -12.52 -27.47 -24.82
CA ILE A 10 -12.78 -26.23 -25.55
C ILE A 10 -13.71 -25.32 -24.74
N ALA A 11 -14.81 -25.85 -24.21
CA ALA A 11 -15.74 -25.06 -23.40
C ALA A 11 -15.09 -24.60 -22.07
N LEU A 12 -14.23 -25.42 -21.45
CA LEU A 12 -13.47 -25.03 -20.26
C LEU A 12 -12.50 -23.88 -20.56
N LEU A 13 -11.75 -23.98 -21.65
CA LEU A 13 -10.85 -22.92 -22.10
C LEU A 13 -11.62 -21.65 -22.48
N GLN A 14 -12.81 -21.77 -23.06
CA GLN A 14 -13.69 -20.62 -23.31
C GLN A 14 -14.12 -19.96 -22.00
N ILE A 15 -14.56 -20.71 -20.99
CA ILE A 15 -14.93 -20.15 -19.68
C ILE A 15 -13.74 -19.44 -19.03
N ILE A 16 -12.56 -20.08 -19.04
CA ILE A 16 -11.35 -19.47 -18.49
C ILE A 16 -10.99 -18.20 -19.28
N GLY A 17 -11.02 -18.25 -20.61
CA GLY A 17 -10.70 -17.11 -21.47
C GLY A 17 -11.68 -15.94 -21.28
N VAL A 18 -12.99 -16.22 -21.27
CA VAL A 18 -14.03 -15.23 -20.96
C VAL A 18 -13.78 -14.64 -19.58
N ASN A 19 -13.57 -15.46 -18.56
CA ASN A 19 -13.26 -14.98 -17.22
C ASN A 19 -11.99 -14.13 -17.18
N ILE A 20 -10.91 -14.46 -17.89
CA ILE A 20 -9.69 -13.65 -17.89
C ILE A 20 -9.95 -12.26 -18.47
N VAL A 21 -10.62 -12.20 -19.62
CA VAL A 21 -10.94 -10.92 -20.28
C VAL A 21 -11.89 -10.09 -19.41
N LEU A 22 -12.92 -10.72 -18.83
CA LEU A 22 -13.90 -10.10 -17.95
C LEU A 22 -13.44 -9.97 -16.48
N SER A 23 -12.22 -10.40 -16.13
CA SER A 23 -11.69 -10.28 -14.76
C SER A 23 -10.44 -9.41 -14.69
N GLY A 24 -9.98 -8.84 -15.80
CA GLY A 24 -8.87 -7.87 -15.79
C GLY A 24 -9.21 -6.62 -14.99
N ASP A 25 -10.40 -6.09 -15.20
CA ASP A 25 -11.08 -5.07 -14.40
C ASP A 25 -11.35 -5.52 -12.96
N ASN A 26 -11.87 -6.74 -12.74
CA ASN A 26 -12.06 -7.28 -11.38
C ASN A 26 -10.75 -7.35 -10.58
N ALA A 27 -9.64 -7.76 -11.21
CA ALA A 27 -8.33 -7.80 -10.57
C ALA A 27 -7.83 -6.40 -10.19
N VAL A 28 -8.15 -5.38 -10.98
CA VAL A 28 -7.87 -3.97 -10.64
C VAL A 28 -8.65 -3.55 -9.39
N VAL A 29 -9.94 -3.89 -9.28
CA VAL A 29 -10.73 -3.55 -8.08
C VAL A 29 -10.21 -4.28 -6.85
N ILE A 30 -9.90 -5.56 -6.98
CA ILE A 30 -9.33 -6.37 -5.90
C ILE A 30 -8.01 -5.77 -5.41
N ALA A 31 -7.13 -5.38 -6.33
CA ALA A 31 -5.87 -4.74 -6.00
C ALA A 31 -6.10 -3.36 -5.33
N LEU A 32 -7.00 -2.54 -5.87
CA LEU A 32 -7.33 -1.22 -5.29
C LEU A 32 -7.87 -1.35 -3.85
N ALA A 33 -8.79 -2.29 -3.62
CA ALA A 33 -9.41 -2.53 -2.31
C ALA A 33 -8.45 -3.14 -1.29
N ALA A 34 -7.48 -3.96 -1.73
CA ALA A 34 -6.48 -4.55 -0.85
C ALA A 34 -5.31 -3.61 -0.55
N ARG A 35 -5.04 -2.59 -1.38
CA ARG A 35 -3.84 -1.74 -1.29
C ARG A 35 -3.61 -1.10 0.08
N GLY A 36 -4.67 -0.69 0.78
CA GLY A 36 -4.58 -0.03 2.09
C GLY A 36 -4.23 -0.94 3.28
N LEU A 37 -4.20 -2.26 3.06
CA LEU A 37 -3.92 -3.23 4.12
C LEU A 37 -2.41 -3.47 4.32
N PRO A 38 -1.97 -3.89 5.51
CA PRO A 38 -0.63 -4.44 5.72
C PRO A 38 -0.37 -5.63 4.79
N ILE A 39 0.87 -5.77 4.27
CA ILE A 39 1.26 -6.79 3.26
C ILE A 39 0.75 -8.21 3.60
N GLU A 40 0.78 -8.58 4.88
CA GLU A 40 0.32 -9.90 5.33
C GLU A 40 -1.20 -10.05 5.31
N GLN A 41 -1.93 -8.97 5.55
CA GLN A 41 -3.39 -8.90 5.43
C GLN A 41 -3.85 -8.77 3.98
N GLN A 42 -3.09 -8.11 3.09
CA GLN A 42 -3.39 -8.01 1.65
C GLN A 42 -3.56 -9.39 1.03
N LYS A 43 -2.61 -10.30 1.30
CA LYS A 43 -2.66 -11.67 0.81
C LYS A 43 -3.93 -12.39 1.26
N ARG A 44 -4.33 -12.18 2.52
CA ARG A 44 -5.55 -12.78 3.09
C ARG A 44 -6.80 -12.17 2.47
N ALA A 45 -6.86 -10.85 2.32
CA ALA A 45 -7.98 -10.14 1.72
C ALA A 45 -8.22 -10.60 0.28
N ILE A 46 -7.16 -10.74 -0.52
CA ILE A 46 -7.24 -11.20 -1.90
C ILE A 46 -7.70 -12.66 -1.97
N VAL A 47 -7.11 -13.56 -1.16
CA VAL A 47 -7.46 -14.98 -1.21
C VAL A 47 -8.89 -15.23 -0.71
N TRP A 48 -9.24 -14.67 0.44
CA TRP A 48 -10.58 -14.84 1.02
C TRP A 48 -11.63 -14.07 0.24
N GLY A 49 -11.33 -12.85 -0.20
CA GLY A 49 -12.20 -12.02 -1.04
C GLY A 49 -12.49 -12.69 -2.38
N SER A 50 -11.47 -13.11 -3.13
CA SER A 50 -11.67 -13.80 -4.42
C SER A 50 -12.35 -15.17 -4.26
N GLY A 51 -12.02 -15.91 -3.20
CA GLY A 51 -12.68 -17.19 -2.91
C GLY A 51 -14.17 -17.02 -2.62
N ALA A 52 -14.52 -16.08 -1.75
CA ALA A 52 -15.91 -15.77 -1.42
C ALA A 52 -16.67 -15.18 -2.62
N ALA A 53 -16.01 -14.34 -3.43
CA ALA A 53 -16.56 -13.79 -4.67
C ALA A 53 -16.91 -14.90 -5.68
N VAL A 54 -16.05 -15.90 -5.86
CA VAL A 54 -16.36 -17.02 -6.75
C VAL A 54 -17.55 -17.85 -6.25
N VAL A 55 -17.65 -18.12 -4.95
CA VAL A 55 -18.83 -18.80 -4.39
C VAL A 55 -20.09 -18.00 -4.66
N MET A 56 -20.04 -16.69 -4.43
CA MET A 56 -21.14 -15.79 -4.76
C MET A 56 -21.48 -15.83 -6.26
N ARG A 57 -20.47 -15.80 -7.14
CA ARG A 57 -20.62 -15.85 -8.60
C ARG A 57 -21.30 -17.14 -9.06
N ILE A 58 -20.93 -18.29 -8.50
CA ILE A 58 -21.62 -19.57 -8.77
C ILE A 58 -23.09 -19.48 -8.39
N GLY A 59 -23.39 -18.95 -7.20
CA GLY A 59 -24.77 -18.73 -6.73
C GLY A 59 -25.57 -17.78 -7.64
N LEU A 60 -24.98 -16.63 -7.97
CA LEU A 60 -25.57 -15.65 -8.89
C LEU A 60 -25.84 -16.25 -10.26
N THR A 61 -24.96 -17.11 -10.77
CA THR A 61 -25.14 -17.75 -12.08
C THR A 61 -26.41 -18.59 -12.17
N ILE A 62 -26.83 -19.20 -11.07
CA ILE A 62 -28.06 -19.99 -11.03
C ILE A 62 -29.29 -19.09 -11.20
N ILE A 63 -29.27 -17.87 -10.64
CA ILE A 63 -30.41 -16.94 -10.62
C ILE A 63 -30.25 -15.71 -11.54
N ALA A 64 -29.14 -15.61 -12.28
CA ALA A 64 -28.78 -14.40 -13.03
C ALA A 64 -29.79 -14.06 -14.12
N VAL A 65 -30.33 -15.07 -14.81
CA VAL A 65 -31.34 -14.87 -15.86
C VAL A 65 -32.60 -14.20 -15.30
N GLU A 66 -32.94 -14.46 -14.04
CA GLU A 66 -34.07 -13.82 -13.36
C GLU A 66 -33.71 -12.42 -12.86
N LEU A 67 -32.52 -12.24 -12.27
CA LEU A 67 -32.01 -10.94 -11.82
C LEU A 67 -31.95 -9.89 -12.94
N LEU A 68 -31.55 -10.27 -14.15
CA LEU A 68 -31.43 -9.35 -15.29
C LEU A 68 -32.76 -8.83 -15.82
N ARG A 69 -33.87 -9.49 -15.47
CA ARG A 69 -35.21 -8.99 -15.80
C ARG A 69 -35.66 -7.92 -14.82
N LEU A 70 -34.96 -7.75 -13.69
CA LEU A 70 -35.29 -6.73 -12.72
C LEU A 70 -34.86 -5.36 -13.25
N PRO A 71 -35.81 -4.43 -13.47
CA PRO A 71 -35.46 -3.08 -13.84
C PRO A 71 -34.65 -2.39 -12.73
N TYR A 72 -33.83 -1.41 -13.10
CA TYR A 72 -33.00 -0.60 -12.19
C TYR A 72 -31.84 -1.34 -11.50
N LEU A 73 -31.73 -2.67 -11.65
CA LEU A 73 -30.66 -3.42 -10.99
C LEU A 73 -29.28 -2.94 -11.45
N LYS A 74 -29.11 -2.65 -12.74
CA LYS A 74 -27.86 -2.12 -13.29
C LYS A 74 -27.62 -0.67 -12.87
N LEU A 75 -28.66 0.14 -12.78
CA LEU A 75 -28.55 1.52 -12.28
C LEU A 75 -28.10 1.57 -10.81
N ILE A 76 -28.67 0.72 -9.95
CA ILE A 76 -28.26 0.60 -8.54
C ILE A 76 -26.80 0.14 -8.47
N GLY A 77 -26.44 -0.88 -9.27
CA GLY A 77 -25.07 -1.31 -9.37
C GLY A 77 -24.14 -0.19 -9.82
N ALA A 78 -24.56 0.65 -10.78
CA ALA A 78 -23.72 1.70 -11.34
C ALA A 78 -23.44 2.76 -10.28
N ALA A 79 -24.47 3.15 -9.53
CA ALA A 79 -24.32 4.04 -8.38
C ALA A 79 -23.37 3.44 -7.32
N LEU A 80 -23.48 2.14 -7.03
CA LEU A 80 -22.63 1.45 -6.08
C LEU A 80 -21.17 1.38 -6.55
N LEU A 81 -20.93 1.08 -7.83
CA LEU A 81 -19.59 1.08 -8.42
C LEU A 81 -18.97 2.47 -8.44
N LEU A 82 -19.73 3.52 -8.76
CA LEU A 82 -19.25 4.90 -8.67
C LEU A 82 -18.83 5.25 -7.23
N TRP A 83 -19.65 4.85 -6.25
CA TRP A 83 -19.33 5.05 -4.84
C TRP A 83 -18.04 4.31 -4.45
N ILE A 84 -17.89 3.03 -4.82
CA ILE A 84 -16.65 2.26 -4.59
C ILE A 84 -15.46 2.94 -5.28
N ALA A 85 -15.60 3.34 -6.55
CA ALA A 85 -14.51 3.93 -7.33
C ALA A 85 -13.99 5.23 -6.72
N ILE A 86 -14.92 6.08 -6.24
CA ILE A 86 -14.57 7.32 -5.54
C ILE A 86 -13.95 6.99 -4.18
N GLN A 87 -14.55 6.08 -3.41
CA GLN A 87 -14.07 5.69 -2.08
C GLN A 87 -12.63 5.15 -2.13
N LEU A 88 -12.28 4.37 -3.16
CA LEU A 88 -10.95 3.79 -3.35
C LEU A 88 -9.85 4.81 -3.74
N LEU A 89 -10.23 6.02 -4.16
CA LEU A 89 -9.32 7.15 -4.43
C LEU A 89 -9.11 8.04 -3.21
N ILE A 90 -10.05 8.04 -2.27
CA ILE A 90 -9.97 8.87 -1.08
C ILE A 90 -9.02 8.19 -0.08
N PRO A 91 -8.01 8.90 0.47
CA PRO A 91 -7.23 8.40 1.59
C PRO A 91 -8.16 8.14 2.78
N GLU A 92 -8.09 6.96 3.39
CA GLU A 92 -8.94 6.61 4.52
C GLU A 92 -8.60 7.47 5.76
N ASP A 93 -9.63 7.95 6.47
CA ASP A 93 -9.47 8.77 7.67
C ASP A 93 -9.01 7.91 8.87
N GLU A 94 -8.20 8.51 9.74
CA GLU A 94 -7.93 8.04 11.11
C GLU A 94 -9.08 8.36 12.11
N GLY A 95 -10.26 8.71 11.60
CA GLY A 95 -11.37 9.20 12.40
C GLY A 95 -12.46 8.16 12.59
N ASP A 96 -12.26 7.21 13.51
CA ASP A 96 -13.31 6.76 14.43
C ASP A 96 -12.61 6.00 15.56
N GLY A 97 -12.65 6.58 16.77
CA GLY A 97 -12.04 6.00 17.94
C GLY A 97 -12.68 4.66 18.24
N HIS A 98 -11.98 3.57 17.92
CA HIS A 98 -11.90 2.25 18.58
C HIS A 98 -10.90 1.42 17.75
N GLY A 99 -9.62 1.41 18.16
CA GLY A 99 -8.56 0.47 17.75
C GLY A 99 -8.47 0.02 16.28
N GLY A 100 -7.49 0.57 15.54
CA GLY A 100 -6.98 0.01 14.28
C GLY A 100 -7.30 0.86 13.05
N GLY A 101 -6.58 1.98 12.87
CA GLY A 101 -6.74 2.94 11.77
C GLY A 101 -6.13 2.48 10.44
N GLY A 102 -6.73 1.47 9.82
CA GLY A 102 -6.53 1.12 8.42
C GLY A 102 -7.78 0.42 7.90
N THR A 103 -7.93 0.26 6.58
CA THR A 103 -9.03 -0.53 6.01
C THR A 103 -9.08 -1.84 6.76
N SER A 104 -10.17 -2.14 7.46
CA SER A 104 -10.21 -3.44 8.13
C SER A 104 -10.21 -4.54 7.07
N LEU A 105 -9.58 -5.68 7.35
CA LEU A 105 -9.64 -6.86 6.48
C LEU A 105 -11.08 -7.16 6.03
N ALA A 106 -12.04 -7.00 6.94
CA ALA A 106 -13.46 -7.17 6.67
C ALA A 106 -14.01 -6.11 5.69
N ALA A 107 -13.61 -4.83 5.82
CA ALA A 107 -14.00 -3.76 4.90
C ALA A 107 -13.44 -3.98 3.48
N ALA A 108 -12.18 -4.41 3.37
CA ALA A 108 -11.58 -4.74 2.08
C ALA A 108 -12.30 -5.93 1.41
N ILE A 109 -12.55 -7.01 2.16
CA ILE A 109 -13.31 -8.17 1.66
C ILE A 109 -14.72 -7.76 1.24
N LYS A 110 -15.42 -6.92 2.04
CA LYS A 110 -16.75 -6.41 1.70
C LYS A 110 -16.74 -5.61 0.40
N THR A 111 -15.73 -4.76 0.21
CA THR A 111 -15.57 -3.96 -1.01
C THR A 111 -15.33 -4.85 -2.23
N ILE A 112 -14.46 -5.85 -2.09
CA ILE A 112 -14.21 -6.86 -3.14
C ILE A 112 -15.51 -7.59 -3.50
N LEU A 113 -16.26 -8.06 -2.52
CA LEU A 113 -17.52 -8.78 -2.73
C LEU A 113 -18.60 -7.90 -3.37
N LEU A 114 -18.75 -6.65 -2.92
CA LEU A 114 -19.72 -5.72 -3.47
C LEU A 114 -19.39 -5.34 -4.92
N ALA A 115 -18.12 -5.09 -5.22
CA ALA A 115 -17.68 -4.80 -6.57
C ALA A 115 -17.84 -6.01 -7.49
N ASP A 116 -17.45 -7.21 -7.03
CA ASP A 116 -17.63 -8.44 -7.80
C ASP A 116 -19.11 -8.75 -8.03
N LEU A 117 -19.98 -8.57 -7.04
CA LEU A 117 -21.43 -8.75 -7.20
C LEU A 117 -21.98 -7.89 -8.34
N VAL A 118 -21.64 -6.60 -8.35
CA VAL A 118 -22.17 -5.67 -9.34
C VAL A 118 -21.58 -5.95 -10.72
N MET A 119 -20.26 -6.10 -10.82
CA MET A 119 -19.59 -6.34 -12.10
C MET A 119 -19.92 -7.72 -12.66
N SER A 120 -20.14 -8.70 -11.79
CA SER A 120 -20.44 -10.07 -12.20
C SER A 120 -21.85 -10.23 -12.77
N LEU A 121 -22.77 -9.28 -12.56
CA LEU A 121 -24.14 -9.37 -13.07
C LEU A 121 -24.17 -9.59 -14.59
N ASP A 122 -23.33 -8.88 -15.34
CA ASP A 122 -23.20 -9.04 -16.80
C ASP A 122 -22.24 -10.16 -17.17
N ASN A 123 -21.16 -10.33 -16.41
CA ASN A 123 -20.13 -11.34 -16.69
C ASN A 123 -20.64 -12.77 -16.52
N VAL A 124 -21.59 -12.98 -15.62
CA VAL A 124 -22.20 -14.27 -15.34
C VAL A 124 -22.95 -14.82 -16.55
N ILE A 125 -23.58 -13.98 -17.37
CA ILE A 125 -24.28 -14.43 -18.59
C ILE A 125 -23.30 -15.05 -19.57
N ALA A 126 -22.16 -14.38 -19.80
CA ALA A 126 -21.15 -14.83 -20.74
C ALA A 126 -20.58 -16.20 -20.32
N VAL A 127 -20.35 -16.38 -19.02
CA VAL A 127 -19.84 -17.64 -18.47
C VAL A 127 -20.91 -18.73 -18.47
N ALA A 128 -22.16 -18.41 -18.12
CA ALA A 128 -23.28 -19.35 -18.19
C ALA A 128 -23.52 -19.84 -19.62
N ALA A 129 -23.44 -18.94 -20.61
CA ALA A 129 -23.55 -19.27 -22.02
C ALA A 129 -22.40 -20.17 -22.47
N ALA A 130 -21.15 -19.88 -22.06
CA ALA A 130 -19.99 -20.72 -22.36
C ALA A 130 -20.09 -22.12 -21.71
N ALA A 131 -20.70 -22.22 -20.53
CA ALA A 131 -20.91 -23.49 -19.84
C ALA A 131 -21.99 -24.38 -20.46
N LYS A 132 -22.82 -23.84 -21.39
CA LYS A 132 -23.89 -24.59 -22.10
C LYS A 132 -24.77 -25.42 -21.16
N GLY A 133 -25.07 -24.90 -19.96
CA GLY A 133 -25.89 -25.58 -18.94
C GLY A 133 -25.18 -26.67 -18.13
N ASN A 134 -23.86 -26.90 -18.31
CA ASN A 134 -23.10 -27.85 -17.52
C ASN A 134 -22.54 -27.19 -16.25
N THR A 135 -23.22 -27.39 -15.12
CA THR A 135 -22.83 -26.85 -13.81
C THR A 135 -21.44 -27.31 -13.36
N VAL A 136 -21.04 -28.55 -13.66
CA VAL A 136 -19.71 -29.06 -13.29
C VAL A 136 -18.62 -28.30 -14.05
N LEU A 137 -18.83 -28.10 -15.36
CA LEU A 137 -17.91 -27.34 -16.20
C LEU A 137 -17.78 -25.89 -15.72
N LEU A 138 -18.90 -25.27 -15.34
CA LEU A 138 -18.93 -23.93 -14.78
C LEU A 138 -18.12 -23.83 -13.48
N VAL A 139 -18.41 -24.69 -12.50
CA VAL A 139 -17.74 -24.69 -11.20
C VAL A 139 -16.23 -24.91 -11.35
N VAL A 140 -15.83 -25.87 -12.19
CA VAL A 140 -14.40 -26.14 -12.46
C VAL A 140 -13.73 -24.94 -13.14
N GLY A 141 -14.37 -24.34 -14.15
CA GLY A 141 -13.84 -23.16 -14.84
C GLY A 141 -13.67 -21.94 -13.92
N LEU A 142 -14.65 -21.69 -13.04
CA LEU A 142 -14.56 -20.63 -12.04
C LEU A 142 -13.50 -20.93 -10.97
N ALA A 143 -13.41 -22.17 -10.49
CA ALA A 143 -12.40 -22.57 -9.49
C ALA A 143 -10.97 -22.39 -10.02
N ILE A 144 -10.71 -22.78 -11.28
CA ILE A 144 -9.40 -22.58 -11.94
C ILE A 144 -9.08 -21.09 -12.13
N SER A 145 -10.10 -20.22 -12.19
CA SER A 145 -9.91 -18.78 -12.34
C SER A 145 -9.42 -18.13 -11.03
N ILE A 146 -9.64 -18.74 -9.85
CA ILE A 146 -9.24 -18.15 -8.55
C ILE A 146 -7.72 -17.93 -8.48
N PRO A 147 -6.84 -18.94 -8.67
CA PRO A 147 -5.39 -18.71 -8.61
C PRO A 147 -4.91 -17.67 -9.60
N LEU A 148 -5.53 -17.60 -10.78
CA LEU A 148 -5.17 -16.67 -11.83
C LEU A 148 -5.52 -15.22 -11.46
N VAL A 149 -6.72 -14.99 -10.93
CA VAL A 149 -7.14 -13.66 -10.44
C VAL A 149 -6.29 -13.25 -9.24
N VAL A 150 -5.99 -14.17 -8.32
CA VAL A 150 -5.11 -13.91 -7.17
C VAL A 150 -3.72 -13.49 -7.65
N PHE A 151 -3.15 -14.20 -8.64
CA PHE A 151 -1.87 -13.85 -9.24
C PHE A 151 -1.90 -12.48 -9.94
N ALA A 152 -2.92 -12.24 -10.78
CA ALA A 152 -3.09 -10.98 -11.50
C ALA A 152 -3.24 -9.79 -10.54
N SER A 153 -4.04 -9.93 -9.49
CA SER A 153 -4.26 -8.88 -8.48
C SER A 153 -2.98 -8.59 -7.70
N ARG A 154 -2.16 -9.61 -7.39
CA ARG A 154 -0.84 -9.42 -6.75
C ARG A 154 0.13 -8.70 -7.67
N LEU A 155 0.18 -9.08 -8.95
CA LEU A 155 1.00 -8.39 -9.94
C LEU A 155 0.59 -6.93 -10.07
N LEU A 156 -0.71 -6.66 -10.12
CA LEU A 156 -1.26 -5.30 -10.17
C LEU A 156 -0.91 -4.49 -8.92
N LEU A 157 -0.98 -5.09 -7.72
CA LEU A 157 -0.54 -4.44 -6.48
C LEU A 157 0.93 -4.01 -6.55
N THR A 158 1.83 -4.94 -6.90
CA THR A 158 3.26 -4.61 -7.05
C THR A 158 3.50 -3.56 -8.13
N LEU A 159 2.70 -3.57 -9.19
CA LEU A 159 2.79 -2.59 -10.27
C LEU A 159 2.26 -1.21 -9.82
N MET A 160 1.23 -1.14 -8.99
CA MET A 160 0.72 0.09 -8.40
C MET A 160 1.75 0.74 -7.47
N ASP A 161 2.49 -0.05 -6.69
CA ASP A 161 3.61 0.44 -5.87
C ASP A 161 4.69 1.10 -6.72
N ARG A 162 4.94 0.55 -7.91
CA ARG A 162 5.93 1.09 -8.86
C ARG A 162 5.39 2.27 -9.68
N PHE A 163 4.12 2.23 -10.04
CA PHE A 163 3.45 3.18 -10.93
C PHE A 163 2.10 3.62 -10.34
N PRO A 164 2.09 4.62 -9.45
CA PRO A 164 0.87 5.09 -8.75
C PRO A 164 -0.24 5.57 -9.69
N ILE A 165 0.09 5.96 -10.93
CA ILE A 165 -0.90 6.35 -11.96
C ILE A 165 -1.94 5.25 -12.21
N ILE A 166 -1.57 3.98 -12.01
CA ILE A 166 -2.46 2.83 -12.18
C ILE A 166 -3.63 2.88 -11.22
N ILE A 167 -3.49 3.52 -10.05
CA ILE A 167 -4.58 3.72 -9.10
C ILE A 167 -5.66 4.61 -9.71
N THR A 168 -5.24 5.74 -10.28
CA THR A 168 -6.16 6.69 -10.93
C THR A 168 -6.78 6.06 -12.17
N LEU A 169 -5.99 5.34 -12.97
CA LEU A 169 -6.49 4.63 -14.16
C LEU A 169 -7.48 3.52 -13.77
N GLY A 170 -7.24 2.79 -12.70
CA GLY A 170 -8.13 1.75 -12.21
C GLY A 170 -9.45 2.31 -11.68
N ALA A 171 -9.41 3.43 -10.96
CA ALA A 171 -10.64 4.11 -10.54
C ALA A 171 -11.39 4.72 -11.73
N ALA A 172 -10.68 5.26 -12.73
CA ALA A 172 -11.29 5.74 -13.97
C ALA A 172 -11.96 4.59 -14.74
N LEU A 173 -11.32 3.42 -14.81
CA LEU A 173 -11.88 2.21 -15.40
C LEU A 173 -13.17 1.78 -14.69
N LEU A 174 -13.20 1.82 -13.35
CA LEU A 174 -14.43 1.55 -12.59
C LEU A 174 -15.54 2.56 -12.91
N GLY A 175 -15.20 3.85 -13.03
CA GLY A 175 -16.15 4.88 -13.46
C GLY A 175 -16.67 4.64 -14.88
N TRP A 176 -15.81 4.21 -15.79
CA TRP A 176 -16.19 3.82 -17.15
C TRP A 176 -17.22 2.69 -17.13
N VAL A 177 -16.91 1.59 -16.43
CA VAL A 177 -17.81 0.44 -16.30
C VAL A 177 -19.15 0.84 -15.69
N ALA A 178 -19.14 1.69 -14.66
CA ALA A 178 -20.38 2.17 -14.07
C ALA A 178 -21.23 3.01 -15.03
N GLY A 179 -20.61 3.88 -15.84
CA GLY A 179 -21.32 4.67 -16.85
C GLY A 179 -21.89 3.81 -17.98
N ASP A 180 -21.16 2.79 -18.43
CA ASP A 180 -21.63 1.81 -19.44
C ASP A 180 -22.82 1.00 -18.91
N MET A 181 -22.72 0.56 -17.66
CA MET A 181 -23.77 -0.20 -17.01
C MET A 181 -25.05 0.63 -16.77
N ALA A 182 -24.91 1.94 -16.55
CA ALA A 182 -26.07 2.83 -16.41
C ALA A 182 -26.86 2.96 -17.71
N VAL A 183 -26.19 3.06 -18.87
CA VAL A 183 -26.88 3.25 -20.17
C VAL A 183 -27.36 1.95 -20.81
N THR A 184 -26.90 0.81 -20.30
CA THR A 184 -27.29 -0.53 -20.75
C THR A 184 -28.36 -1.20 -19.88
N ASP A 185 -28.93 -0.49 -18.89
CA ASP A 185 -30.08 -0.97 -18.10
C ASP A 185 -31.29 -1.25 -19.02
N PRO A 186 -32.08 -2.32 -18.78
CA PRO A 186 -33.25 -2.66 -19.58
C PRO A 186 -34.25 -1.51 -19.79
N ILE A 187 -34.34 -0.55 -18.87
CA ILE A 187 -35.23 0.62 -19.00
C ILE A 187 -34.64 1.67 -19.96
N ASP A 188 -33.37 1.99 -19.79
CA ASP A 188 -32.76 3.14 -20.47
C ASP A 188 -32.31 2.76 -21.88
N LYS A 189 -31.88 1.53 -22.09
CA LYS A 189 -31.28 1.05 -23.33
C LYS A 189 -32.13 1.35 -24.58
N PRO A 190 -33.45 1.04 -24.63
CA PRO A 190 -34.26 1.34 -25.81
C PRO A 190 -34.32 2.84 -26.12
N TRP A 191 -34.42 3.67 -25.08
CA TRP A 191 -34.49 5.12 -25.25
C TRP A 191 -33.14 5.69 -25.69
N VAL A 192 -32.04 5.24 -25.10
CA VAL A 192 -30.67 5.65 -25.45
C VAL A 192 -30.34 5.27 -26.89
N ASP A 193 -30.65 4.04 -27.30
CA ASP A 193 -30.41 3.56 -28.67
C ASP A 193 -31.16 4.40 -29.72
N LEU A 194 -32.38 4.85 -29.40
CA LEU A 194 -33.25 5.60 -30.31
C LEU A 194 -32.97 7.11 -30.32
N ASN A 195 -32.62 7.70 -29.17
CA ASN A 195 -32.58 9.16 -29.01
C ASN A 195 -31.19 9.72 -28.75
N ALA A 196 -30.25 8.91 -28.25
CA ALA A 196 -28.98 9.40 -27.73
C ALA A 196 -27.87 8.36 -27.79
N ALA A 197 -27.66 7.74 -28.95
CA ALA A 197 -26.65 6.68 -29.14
C ALA A 197 -25.21 7.11 -28.77
N PHE A 198 -24.92 8.42 -28.76
CA PHE A 198 -23.64 8.95 -28.28
C PHE A 198 -23.39 8.67 -26.79
N LEU A 199 -24.43 8.44 -25.97
CA LEU A 199 -24.31 8.16 -24.53
C LEU A 199 -23.60 6.84 -24.25
N HIS A 200 -23.59 5.88 -25.18
CA HIS A 200 -22.80 4.65 -25.08
C HIS A 200 -21.30 4.90 -24.95
N TRP A 201 -20.82 6.07 -25.37
CA TRP A 201 -19.43 6.49 -25.21
C TRP A 201 -19.31 7.69 -24.28
N GLY A 202 -20.30 8.58 -24.30
CA GLY A 202 -20.34 9.80 -23.50
C GLY A 202 -20.56 9.54 -22.01
N ALA A 203 -21.48 8.66 -21.63
CA ALA A 203 -21.75 8.36 -20.23
C ALA A 203 -20.58 7.63 -19.54
N PRO A 204 -19.97 6.57 -20.12
CA PRO A 204 -18.76 5.96 -19.56
C PRO A 204 -17.62 6.96 -19.39
N ALA A 205 -17.34 7.78 -20.42
CA ALA A 205 -16.28 8.78 -20.36
C ALA A 205 -16.56 9.85 -19.28
N ALA A 206 -17.80 10.34 -19.20
CA ALA A 206 -18.20 11.32 -18.20
C ALA A 206 -18.07 10.76 -16.78
N CYS A 207 -18.52 9.53 -16.54
CA CYS A 207 -18.39 8.86 -15.25
C CYS A 207 -16.92 8.62 -14.87
N ALA A 208 -16.08 8.17 -15.80
CA ALA A 208 -14.65 8.00 -15.56
C ALA A 208 -13.97 9.32 -15.16
N ILE A 209 -14.26 10.40 -15.88
CA ILE A 209 -13.74 11.74 -15.56
C ILE A 209 -14.28 12.21 -14.20
N ALA A 210 -15.58 12.05 -13.95
CA ALA A 210 -16.21 12.45 -12.69
C ALA A 210 -15.58 11.74 -11.49
N VAL A 211 -15.35 10.43 -11.56
CA VAL A 211 -14.68 9.67 -10.51
C VAL A 211 -13.30 10.22 -10.22
N VAL A 212 -12.49 10.49 -11.27
CA VAL A 212 -11.14 11.02 -11.09
C VAL A 212 -11.16 12.43 -10.51
N VAL A 213 -12.01 13.31 -11.02
CA VAL A 213 -12.10 14.71 -10.58
C VAL A 213 -12.62 14.79 -9.15
N VAL A 214 -13.73 14.14 -8.85
CA VAL A 214 -14.34 14.13 -7.51
C VAL A 214 -13.44 13.42 -6.52
N GLY A 215 -12.89 12.25 -6.87
CA GLY A 215 -11.98 11.49 -6.01
C GLY A 215 -10.73 12.29 -5.65
N LYS A 216 -10.07 12.92 -6.63
CA LYS A 216 -8.89 13.78 -6.35
C LYS A 216 -9.24 15.03 -5.56
N TRP A 217 -10.40 15.63 -5.83
CA TRP A 217 -10.86 16.81 -5.10
C TRP A 217 -11.16 16.50 -3.62
N LEU A 218 -11.82 15.38 -3.34
CA LEU A 218 -12.09 14.91 -1.98
C LEU A 218 -10.79 14.51 -1.25
N ALA A 219 -9.86 13.85 -1.95
CA ALA A 219 -8.55 13.51 -1.39
C ALA A 219 -7.75 14.78 -1.02
N ALA A 220 -7.75 15.81 -1.87
CA ALA A 220 -7.05 17.05 -1.62
C ALA A 220 -7.61 17.85 -0.41
N ARG A 221 -8.91 17.71 -0.12
CA ARG A 221 -9.57 18.37 1.02
C ARG A 221 -9.23 17.77 2.38
N LYS A 222 -8.75 16.52 2.41
CA LYS A 222 -8.42 15.78 3.64
C LYS A 222 -6.93 15.83 4.00
N ALA A 223 -6.08 16.40 3.16
CA ALA A 223 -4.66 16.53 3.47
C ALA A 223 -4.46 17.52 4.64
N PRO A 224 -3.78 17.12 5.73
CA PRO A 224 -3.52 18.03 6.85
C PRO A 224 -2.62 19.20 6.41
N PRO A 225 -2.77 20.39 7.01
CA PRO A 225 -1.85 21.50 6.79
C PRO A 225 -0.42 21.10 7.22
N MET A 226 0.60 21.57 6.48
CA MET A 226 2.02 21.34 6.79
C MET A 226 2.33 21.70 8.25
N PRO A 227 3.10 20.87 9.00
CA PRO A 227 3.58 21.23 10.32
C PRO A 227 4.43 22.50 10.24
N GLU A 228 4.02 23.52 10.99
CA GLU A 228 4.77 24.75 11.19
C GLU A 228 6.09 24.42 11.92
N ALA A 229 7.21 24.72 11.27
CA ALA A 229 8.55 24.45 11.79
C ALA A 229 8.76 25.14 13.14
N ALA A 230 8.64 24.37 14.22
CA ALA A 230 8.89 24.85 15.58
C ALA A 230 10.37 25.21 15.73
N ARG A 231 10.66 26.51 15.83
CA ARG A 231 11.99 27.04 16.18
C ARG A 231 12.34 26.61 17.61
N VAL A 232 13.34 25.76 17.76
CA VAL A 232 13.93 25.42 19.06
C VAL A 232 15.14 26.33 19.31
N PRO A 233 15.30 26.94 20.50
CA PRO A 233 16.38 27.88 20.77
C PRO A 233 17.71 27.18 21.01
N ALA A 234 18.79 27.82 20.57
CA ALA A 234 20.17 27.38 20.74
C ALA A 234 20.60 27.42 22.23
N VAL A 235 21.11 26.31 22.76
CA VAL A 235 21.75 26.29 24.08
C VAL A 235 23.09 25.55 24.06
N ARG A 236 24.12 26.38 24.24
CA ARG A 236 25.41 26.26 24.96
C ARG A 236 26.37 25.09 24.72
N ALA A 237 27.60 25.50 24.40
CA ALA A 237 28.83 24.74 24.56
C ALA A 237 29.34 24.79 26.01
N ALA A 238 30.01 23.67 26.35
CA ALA A 238 31.09 23.47 27.32
C ALA A 238 30.80 23.39 28.84
N ASP A 239 31.52 22.42 29.43
CA ASP A 239 31.84 22.18 30.84
C ASP A 239 30.84 21.40 31.71
N SER A 240 30.92 20.06 31.70
CA SER A 240 30.78 19.20 32.90
C SER A 240 31.14 17.72 32.63
N PRO A 241 31.57 16.95 33.64
CA PRO A 241 32.32 15.71 33.46
C PRO A 241 31.44 14.44 33.45
N VAL A 242 31.93 13.35 32.83
CA VAL A 242 31.61 11.92 33.10
C VAL A 242 30.35 11.28 32.47
N LEU A 243 29.62 11.95 31.58
CA LEU A 243 28.60 11.30 30.73
C LEU A 243 28.96 11.50 29.26
N GLN A 244 29.26 10.41 28.54
CA GLN A 244 29.37 10.46 27.08
C GLN A 244 28.02 10.09 26.48
N ARG A 245 27.34 11.08 25.91
CA ARG A 245 26.13 10.88 25.11
C ARG A 245 26.50 10.63 23.67
N VAL A 246 26.26 9.42 23.19
CA VAL A 246 26.62 9.00 21.84
C VAL A 246 25.36 8.81 21.01
N LEU A 247 25.24 9.51 19.88
CA LEU A 247 24.23 9.23 18.89
C LEU A 247 24.74 8.13 17.96
N LEU A 248 24.14 6.93 18.00
CA LEU A 248 24.42 5.85 17.07
C LEU A 248 23.35 5.85 15.97
N ALA A 249 23.74 6.20 14.74
CA ALA A 249 22.84 6.15 13.58
C ALA A 249 22.94 4.78 12.89
N ALA A 250 21.79 4.12 12.70
CA ALA A 250 21.73 2.78 12.13
C ALA A 250 20.63 2.66 11.08
N ASP A 251 20.95 2.01 9.95
CA ASP A 251 20.04 1.75 8.83
C ASP A 251 19.81 0.25 8.58
N GLY A 252 20.37 -0.62 9.42
CA GLY A 252 20.31 -2.08 9.27
C GLY A 252 21.40 -2.68 8.40
N SER A 253 22.34 -1.88 7.90
CA SER A 253 23.51 -2.37 7.14
C SER A 253 24.57 -3.03 8.01
N GLU A 254 25.51 -3.77 7.40
CA GLU A 254 26.73 -4.26 8.08
C GLU A 254 27.55 -3.12 8.67
N GLY A 255 27.65 -1.97 7.98
CA GLY A 255 28.34 -0.78 8.48
C GLY A 255 27.73 -0.24 9.77
N ALA A 256 26.39 -0.28 9.89
CA ALA A 256 25.71 0.07 11.14
C ALA A 256 26.00 -0.94 12.27
N SER A 257 26.16 -2.22 11.94
CA SER A 257 26.56 -3.26 12.91
C SER A 257 28.00 -3.07 13.39
N HIS A 258 28.95 -2.74 12.52
CA HIS A 258 30.33 -2.41 12.91
C HIS A 258 30.36 -1.15 13.78
N ALA A 259 29.59 -0.13 13.42
CA ALA A 259 29.45 1.08 14.23
C ALA A 259 28.94 0.76 15.65
N ALA A 260 27.95 -0.13 15.76
CA ALA A 260 27.44 -0.59 17.06
C ALA A 260 28.50 -1.34 17.88
N GLN A 261 29.26 -2.24 17.27
CA GLN A 261 30.35 -2.96 17.95
C GLN A 261 31.45 -2.00 18.43
N TRP A 262 31.75 -0.96 17.66
CA TRP A 262 32.69 0.07 18.07
C TRP A 262 32.18 0.85 19.29
N VAL A 263 30.89 1.21 19.33
CA VAL A 263 30.26 1.81 20.52
C VAL A 263 30.30 0.88 21.72
N VAL A 264 30.11 -0.43 21.53
CA VAL A 264 30.29 -1.43 22.61
C VAL A 264 31.73 -1.42 23.12
N GLY A 265 32.72 -1.31 22.23
CA GLY A 265 34.14 -1.24 22.57
C GLY A 265 34.51 -0.04 23.45
N LEU A 266 33.85 1.12 23.26
CA LEU A 266 34.08 2.32 24.07
C LEU A 266 33.89 2.09 25.58
N ARG A 267 33.04 1.12 25.96
CA ARG A 267 32.82 0.79 27.37
C ARG A 267 34.13 0.42 28.08
N GLY A 268 35.07 -0.24 27.40
CA GLY A 268 36.35 -0.65 27.97
C GLY A 268 37.32 0.52 28.22
N ASP A 269 37.15 1.62 27.47
CA ASP A 269 38.02 2.80 27.53
C ASP A 269 37.49 3.89 28.47
N LEU A 270 36.26 3.71 28.97
CA LEU A 270 35.64 4.64 29.91
C LEU A 270 36.29 4.55 31.30
N ARG A 271 36.49 5.71 31.93
CA ARG A 271 36.95 5.80 33.32
C ARG A 271 35.97 5.09 34.25
N GLU A 272 36.48 4.48 35.31
CA GLU A 272 35.68 3.80 36.32
C GLU A 272 34.58 4.72 36.86
N GLY A 273 33.31 4.31 36.71
CA GLY A 273 32.12 5.10 37.07
C GLY A 273 31.53 5.99 35.97
N ALA A 274 32.16 6.10 34.80
CA ALA A 274 31.59 6.80 33.65
C ALA A 274 30.42 6.03 33.04
N LYS A 275 29.36 6.77 32.69
CA LYS A 275 28.15 6.21 32.07
C LYS A 275 28.15 6.55 30.59
N LEU A 276 27.91 5.54 29.76
CA LEU A 276 27.65 5.69 28.33
C LEU A 276 26.13 5.78 28.14
N ASP A 277 25.66 6.88 27.58
CA ASP A 277 24.24 7.08 27.26
C ASP A 277 24.08 7.07 25.75
N VAL A 278 23.43 6.04 25.21
CA VAL A 278 23.36 5.80 23.77
C VAL A 278 22.00 6.24 23.24
N HIS A 279 22.00 7.15 22.27
CA HIS A 279 20.82 7.53 21.50
C HIS A 279 20.85 6.75 20.18
N LEU A 280 20.03 5.72 20.06
CA LEU A 280 19.93 4.89 18.86
C LEU A 280 18.92 5.53 17.90
N LEU A 281 19.37 5.99 16.74
CA LEU A 281 18.55 6.70 15.76
C LEU A 281 18.48 5.96 14.43
N ASN A 282 17.27 5.83 13.90
CA ASN A 282 17.05 5.58 12.49
C ASN A 282 16.27 6.73 11.86
N VAL A 283 16.70 7.16 10.67
CA VAL A 283 16.01 8.18 9.88
C VAL A 283 15.46 7.56 8.61
N GLN A 284 14.14 7.54 8.49
CA GLN A 284 13.47 7.15 7.27
C GLN A 284 13.40 8.34 6.31
N ARG A 285 13.62 8.09 5.03
CA ARG A 285 13.37 9.13 4.02
C ARG A 285 11.86 9.30 3.86
N PRO A 286 11.35 10.54 3.75
CA PRO A 286 9.95 10.75 3.47
C PRO A 286 9.61 10.08 2.13
N VAL A 287 8.44 9.45 2.06
CA VAL A 287 7.95 8.89 0.79
C VAL A 287 7.62 10.07 -0.13
N SER A 288 8.57 10.45 -0.98
CA SER A 288 8.41 11.57 -1.91
C SER A 288 7.56 11.17 -3.12
N GLY A 289 6.51 11.92 -3.40
CA GLY A 289 5.63 11.75 -4.57
C GLY A 289 4.15 11.92 -4.19
N ASP A 290 3.26 11.88 -5.18
CA ASP A 290 1.81 11.92 -4.96
C ASP A 290 1.30 10.83 -3.99
N VAL A 291 2.10 9.80 -3.69
CA VAL A 291 1.79 8.71 -2.74
C VAL A 291 1.61 9.21 -1.30
N SER A 292 2.36 10.22 -0.83
CA SER A 292 2.18 10.76 0.52
C SER A 292 0.85 11.51 0.69
N ARG A 293 0.17 11.85 -0.41
CA ARG A 293 -1.18 12.45 -0.40
C ARG A 293 -2.30 11.42 -0.31
N PHE A 294 -2.01 10.14 -0.55
CA PHE A 294 -2.98 9.05 -0.60
C PHE A 294 -2.83 8.01 0.54
N VAL A 295 -1.88 8.24 1.45
CA VAL A 295 -1.62 7.42 2.64
C VAL A 295 -1.87 8.29 3.87
N ALA A 296 -2.67 7.82 4.84
CA ALA A 296 -2.98 8.58 6.06
C ALA A 296 -1.68 8.87 6.84
N THR A 297 -1.55 10.05 7.44
CA THR A 297 -0.30 10.51 8.04
C THR A 297 0.19 9.59 9.17
N GLY A 298 -0.70 9.06 10.02
CA GLY A 298 -0.34 8.08 11.05
C GLY A 298 -0.03 6.69 10.49
N THR A 299 -0.66 6.24 9.39
CA THR A 299 -0.22 5.00 8.70
C THR A 299 1.16 5.15 8.04
N LEU A 300 1.51 6.35 7.59
CA LEU A 300 2.85 6.64 7.07
C LEU A 300 3.87 6.73 8.21
N GLU A 301 3.50 7.32 9.36
CA GLU A 301 4.31 7.32 10.57
C GLU A 301 4.51 5.91 11.13
N ASP A 302 3.49 5.07 11.14
CA ASP A 302 3.55 3.67 11.58
C ASP A 302 4.35 2.82 10.60
N TYR A 303 4.19 3.03 9.29
CA TYR A 303 5.05 2.42 8.27
C TYR A 303 6.52 2.81 8.47
N HIS A 304 6.81 4.10 8.68
CA HIS A 304 8.16 4.58 8.94
C HIS A 304 8.70 4.05 10.27
N ARG A 305 7.85 3.95 11.30
CA ARG A 305 8.18 3.38 12.61
C ARG A 305 8.51 1.91 12.52
N GLU A 306 7.67 1.10 11.87
CA GLU A 306 7.89 -0.34 11.68
C GLU A 306 9.16 -0.59 10.86
N ARG A 307 9.36 0.16 9.76
CA ARG A 307 10.59 0.10 8.96
C ARG A 307 11.83 0.48 9.78
N SER A 308 11.71 1.52 10.60
CA SER A 308 12.75 1.96 11.51
C SER A 308 13.07 0.88 12.55
N GLU A 309 12.06 0.25 13.15
CA GLU A 309 12.24 -0.84 14.10
C GLU A 309 12.93 -2.05 13.46
N MET A 310 12.52 -2.45 12.25
CA MET A 310 13.19 -3.51 11.50
C MET A 310 14.65 -3.18 11.20
N ALA A 311 14.95 -1.92 10.81
CA ALA A 311 16.30 -1.47 10.52
C ALA A 311 17.18 -1.39 11.79
N LEU A 312 16.60 -1.02 12.93
CA LEU A 312 17.30 -0.95 14.21
C LEU A 312 17.52 -2.33 14.85
N ALA A 313 16.73 -3.36 14.50
CA ALA A 313 16.75 -4.66 15.17
C ALA A 313 18.15 -5.31 15.27
N PRO A 314 19.00 -5.35 14.22
CA PRO A 314 20.34 -5.93 14.31
C PRO A 314 21.25 -5.17 15.29
N THR A 315 21.25 -3.83 15.21
CA THR A 315 22.03 -2.97 16.10
C THR A 315 21.54 -3.07 17.55
N ARG A 316 20.22 -3.14 17.74
CA ARG A 316 19.59 -3.30 19.04
C ARG A 316 20.04 -4.59 19.72
N ALA A 317 20.02 -5.71 18.99
CA ALA A 317 20.47 -7.00 19.50
C ALA A 317 21.94 -6.97 19.96
N LEU A 318 22.81 -6.23 19.25
CA LEU A 318 24.23 -6.06 19.65
C LEU A 318 24.37 -5.24 20.95
N LEU A 319 23.62 -4.14 21.08
CA LEU A 319 23.63 -3.31 22.29
C LEU A 319 23.04 -4.06 23.51
N ASP A 320 21.95 -4.80 23.29
CA ASP A 320 21.30 -5.63 24.33
C ASP A 320 22.24 -6.74 24.80
N ALA A 321 22.91 -7.45 23.88
CA ALA A 321 23.89 -8.48 24.21
C ALA A 321 25.09 -7.94 25.02
N ALA A 322 25.43 -6.66 24.82
CA ALA A 322 26.47 -5.97 25.57
C ALA A 322 25.99 -5.37 26.91
N GLY A 323 24.67 -5.40 27.18
CA GLY A 323 24.05 -4.82 28.37
C GLY A 323 24.12 -3.29 28.41
N LEU A 324 24.11 -2.62 27.25
CA LEU A 324 24.11 -1.16 27.16
C LEU A 324 22.67 -0.62 27.18
N ASN A 325 22.44 0.44 27.96
CA ASN A 325 21.19 1.18 27.92
C ASN A 325 21.19 2.13 26.72
N TYR A 326 20.08 2.20 26.00
CA TYR A 326 19.90 3.13 24.89
C TYR A 326 18.48 3.67 24.81
N LYS A 327 18.35 4.91 24.32
CA LYS A 327 17.08 5.56 23.98
C LYS A 327 16.85 5.47 22.48
N ASN A 328 15.71 4.91 22.09
CA ASN A 328 15.35 4.78 20.67
C ASN A 328 14.74 6.08 20.12
N HIS A 329 15.20 6.46 18.94
CA HIS A 329 14.69 7.60 18.19
C HIS A 329 14.31 7.16 16.78
N HIS A 330 13.11 7.57 16.37
CA HIS A 330 12.61 7.45 15.01
C HIS A 330 12.36 8.86 14.48
N ARG A 331 12.88 9.17 13.28
CA ARG A 331 12.64 10.42 12.58
C ARG A 331 12.41 10.18 11.10
N VAL A 332 11.74 11.12 10.45
CA VAL A 332 11.51 11.14 9.00
C VAL A 332 12.10 12.42 8.43
N GLY A 333 12.92 12.32 7.38
CA GLY A 333 13.53 13.48 6.72
C GLY A 333 14.75 13.13 5.87
N ASP A 334 15.58 14.12 5.56
CA ASP A 334 16.89 13.85 4.95
C ASP A 334 17.84 13.25 6.01
N PRO A 335 18.36 12.02 5.82
CA PRO A 335 19.08 11.32 6.88
C PRO A 335 20.27 12.09 7.43
N GLY A 336 21.10 12.72 6.59
CA GLY A 336 22.30 13.40 7.06
C GLY A 336 21.99 14.63 7.92
N ALA A 337 21.08 15.48 7.43
CA ALA A 337 20.65 16.67 8.16
C ALA A 337 19.93 16.31 9.48
N VAL A 338 19.02 15.34 9.45
CA VAL A 338 18.26 14.92 10.64
C VAL A 338 19.15 14.24 11.68
N ILE A 339 20.14 13.44 11.28
CA ILE A 339 21.12 12.86 12.21
C ILE A 339 21.86 13.98 12.96
N ALA A 340 22.35 14.99 12.24
CA ALA A 340 23.03 16.14 12.84
C ALA A 340 22.10 16.94 13.79
N GLU A 341 20.85 17.18 13.37
CA GLU A 341 19.83 17.87 14.16
C GLU A 341 19.53 17.14 15.48
N VAL A 342 19.28 15.83 15.42
CA VAL A 342 18.97 15.02 16.62
C VAL A 342 20.18 14.95 17.56
N ALA A 343 21.39 14.82 17.02
CA ALA A 343 22.61 14.84 17.83
C ALA A 343 22.72 16.12 18.66
N GLN A 344 22.40 17.26 18.04
CA GLN A 344 22.42 18.55 18.73
C GLN A 344 21.25 18.70 19.71
N ALA A 345 20.05 18.26 19.33
CA ALA A 345 18.85 18.35 20.16
C ALA A 345 18.94 17.52 21.45
N GLU A 346 19.55 16.33 21.37
CA GLU A 346 19.77 15.46 22.54
C GLU A 346 21.10 15.78 23.27
N ALA A 347 21.83 16.80 22.79
CA ALA A 347 23.14 17.23 23.29
C ALA A 347 24.13 16.07 23.41
N CYS A 348 24.29 15.34 22.30
CA CYS A 348 25.28 14.28 22.15
C CYS A 348 26.69 14.87 21.96
N ASP A 349 27.68 14.19 22.52
CA ASP A 349 29.10 14.57 22.41
C ASP A 349 29.74 14.06 21.13
N MET A 350 29.16 13.01 20.53
CA MET A 350 29.66 12.40 19.29
C MET A 350 28.53 11.67 18.54
N ILE A 351 28.63 11.67 17.21
CA ILE A 351 27.85 10.85 16.31
C ILE A 351 28.70 9.66 15.86
N VAL A 352 28.17 8.46 15.94
CA VAL A 352 28.82 7.25 15.43
C VAL A 352 27.93 6.62 14.37
N MET A 353 28.50 6.33 13.20
CA MET A 353 27.77 5.70 12.11
C MET A 353 28.70 4.90 11.18
N GLY A 354 28.12 4.03 10.37
CA GLY A 354 28.86 3.34 9.32
C GLY A 354 29.35 4.32 8.25
N ALA A 355 30.57 4.12 7.74
CA ALA A 355 31.08 4.85 6.58
C ALA A 355 30.28 4.54 5.30
N ARG A 356 29.48 3.45 5.31
CA ARG A 356 28.61 2.97 4.23
C ARG A 356 27.28 2.47 4.80
N GLY A 357 26.24 2.57 3.99
CA GLY A 357 24.89 2.09 4.30
C GLY A 357 24.30 1.19 3.20
N ILE A 358 23.00 0.92 3.30
CA ILE A 358 22.25 0.07 2.36
C ILE A 358 22.31 0.65 0.93
N GLY A 359 22.75 -0.17 -0.05
CA GLY A 359 22.76 0.16 -1.48
C GLY A 359 24.08 0.73 -2.04
N THR A 360 25.13 0.82 -1.21
CA THR A 360 26.45 1.31 -1.65
C THR A 360 27.30 0.14 -2.20
N HIS A 361 27.33 -0.07 -3.52
CA HIS A 361 28.00 -1.23 -4.16
C HIS A 361 29.37 -0.96 -4.81
N THR A 362 29.93 0.26 -4.70
CA THR A 362 31.18 0.63 -5.38
C THR A 362 32.26 1.11 -4.40
N GLY A 363 33.53 0.77 -4.70
CA GLY A 363 34.68 0.87 -3.80
C GLY A 363 35.07 2.29 -3.34
N ALA A 364 35.98 2.33 -2.35
CA ALA A 364 36.74 3.44 -1.73
C ALA A 364 36.01 4.75 -1.33
N LEU A 365 34.76 4.98 -1.72
CA LEU A 365 34.04 6.23 -1.49
C LEU A 365 33.19 6.18 -0.22
N LEU A 366 33.08 7.34 0.44
CA LEU A 366 32.23 7.59 1.59
C LEU A 366 30.75 7.58 1.18
N GLY A 367 29.89 6.93 1.97
CA GLY A 367 28.45 6.88 1.71
C GLY A 367 27.79 8.25 1.70
N SER A 368 26.69 8.40 0.96
CA SER A 368 26.00 9.68 0.79
C SER A 368 25.47 10.27 2.09
N VAL A 369 24.94 9.41 2.98
CA VAL A 369 24.47 9.84 4.32
C VAL A 369 25.65 10.25 5.19
N ALA A 370 26.73 9.45 5.24
CA ALA A 370 27.91 9.77 6.04
C ALA A 370 28.55 11.11 5.64
N ARG A 371 28.63 11.39 4.33
CA ARG A 371 29.07 12.70 3.81
C ARG A 371 28.11 13.82 4.22
N SER A 372 26.80 13.64 4.01
CA SER A 372 25.81 14.67 4.39
C SER A 372 25.83 14.95 5.89
N THR A 373 25.95 13.94 6.75
CA THR A 373 26.08 14.11 8.20
C THR A 373 27.33 14.89 8.56
N THR A 374 28.48 14.60 7.94
CA THR A 374 29.73 15.34 8.22
C THR A 374 29.66 16.80 7.74
N GLU A 375 28.92 17.07 6.67
CA GLU A 375 28.69 18.44 6.17
C GLU A 375 27.77 19.26 7.10
N HIS A 376 26.76 18.63 7.72
CA HIS A 376 25.75 19.32 8.55
C HIS A 376 26.05 19.31 10.05
N SER A 377 26.91 18.41 10.54
CA SER A 377 27.10 18.22 11.97
C SER A 377 28.06 19.23 12.61
N ALA A 378 27.59 19.87 13.67
CA ALA A 378 28.44 20.60 14.61
C ALA A 378 29.06 19.69 15.70
N VAL A 379 28.57 18.45 15.81
CA VAL A 379 29.05 17.42 16.73
C VAL A 379 30.08 16.53 16.00
N PRO A 380 31.20 16.12 16.64
CA PRO A 380 32.16 15.20 16.03
C PRO A 380 31.51 13.94 15.45
N VAL A 381 31.90 13.54 14.24
CA VAL A 381 31.36 12.35 13.55
C VAL A 381 32.45 11.29 13.41
N THR A 382 32.23 10.13 14.02
CA THR A 382 33.07 8.94 13.89
C THR A 382 32.46 7.98 12.87
N LEU A 383 33.26 7.68 11.84
CA LEU A 383 32.87 6.80 10.73
C LEU A 383 33.57 5.45 10.86
N VAL A 384 32.78 4.39 11.04
CA VAL A 384 33.28 3.02 11.21
C VAL A 384 33.18 2.25 9.89
N LYS A 385 34.23 1.51 9.52
CA LYS A 385 34.32 0.79 8.25
C LYS A 385 33.83 -0.64 8.33
#